data_AF-T0M2A1-F1
#
_entry.id   AF-T0M2A1-F1
#
_cell.length_a   1.000
_cell.length_b   1.000
_cell.length_c   1.000
_cell.angle_alpha   90.00
_cell.angle_beta   90.00
_cell.angle_gamma   90.00
#
_symmetry.space_group_name_H-M   'P 1'
#
loop_
_entity.id
_entity.type
_entity.pdbx_description
1 polymer ?
#
loop_
_entity_poly.entity_id
_entity_poly.type
_entity_poly.pdbx_seq_one_letter_code
_entity_poly.pdbx_strand_id
1 'polypeptide(L)' 'MSRNKELGRKIRLMKKVKENRRVPGWVMMKTDRRVTTNPRRRNWRRGNLKL' A
#
# COMPACT_ATOMS: atom_id res chain seq x y z
N MET A 1 7.70 13.92 -2.23
CA MET A 1 8.47 12.91 -3.00
C MET A 1 9.69 13.63 -3.57
N SER A 2 10.93 13.13 -3.43
CA SER A 2 12.10 13.86 -4.00
C SER A 2 12.00 14.03 -5.53
N ARG A 3 12.55 15.10 -6.09
CA ARG A 3 12.42 15.39 -7.53
C ARG A 3 13.18 14.39 -8.41
N ASN A 4 14.45 14.15 -8.09
CA ASN A 4 15.33 13.29 -8.87
C ASN A 4 15.48 11.93 -8.17
N LYS A 5 15.13 10.85 -8.87
CA LYS A 5 15.32 9.46 -8.42
C LYS A 5 15.61 8.59 -9.63
N GLU A 6 16.43 7.56 -9.44
CA GLU A 6 16.58 6.49 -10.40
C GLU A 6 15.23 5.80 -10.68
N LEU A 7 15.08 5.32 -11.92
CA LEU A 7 13.86 4.67 -12.39
C LEU A 7 13.48 3.45 -11.52
N GLY A 8 14.46 2.60 -11.18
CA GLY A 8 14.22 1.41 -10.35
C GLY A 8 13.68 1.75 -8.97
N ARG A 9 14.18 2.82 -8.34
CA ARG A 9 13.65 3.32 -7.06
C ARG A 9 12.25 3.90 -7.21
N LYS A 10 11.99 4.65 -8.30
CA LYS A 10 10.66 5.21 -8.61
C LYS A 10 9.60 4.11 -8.75
N ILE A 11 9.89 3.04 -9.48
CA ILE A 11 8.97 1.91 -9.67
C ILE A 11 8.66 1.22 -8.33
N ARG A 12 9.69 0.95 -7.51
CA ARG A 12 9.52 0.35 -6.19
C ARG A 12 8.65 1.21 -5.27
N LEU A 13 8.85 2.53 -5.28
CA LEU A 13 8.01 3.48 -4.54
C LEU A 13 6.56 3.48 -5.04
N MET A 14 6.34 3.50 -6.36
CA MET A 14 5.00 3.45 -6.96
C MET A 14 4.26 2.15 -6.59
N LYS A 15 4.96 1.01 -6.58
CA LYS A 15 4.40 -0.27 -6.11
C LYS A 15 3.94 -0.16 -4.65
N LYS A 16 4.76 0.43 -3.78
CA LYS A 16 4.39 0.63 -2.36
C LYS A 16 3.20 1.55 -2.19
N VAL A 17 3.04 2.59 -3.01
CA VAL A 17 1.83 3.42 -3.01
C VAL A 17 0.60 2.60 -3.41
N LYS A 18 0.67 1.82 -4.50
CA LYS A 18 -0.45 0.98 -4.97
C LYS A 18 -0.86 -0.10 -3.96
N GLU A 19 0.09 -0.67 -3.24
CA GLU A 19 -0.17 -1.65 -2.17
C GLU A 19 -0.93 -1.04 -0.97
N ASN A 20 -0.78 0.27 -0.72
CA ASN A 20 -1.31 0.94 0.47
C ASN A 20 -2.79 1.37 0.33
N ARG A 21 -3.67 0.42 0.02
CA ARG A 21 -5.12 0.64 -0.17
C ARG A 21 -5.96 -0.22 0.78
N ARG A 22 -7.22 0.18 1.01
CA ARG A 22 -8.21 -0.63 1.74
C ARG A 22 -8.64 -1.84 0.92
N VAL A 23 -9.12 -2.88 1.60
CA VAL A 23 -9.80 -4.01 0.96
C VAL A 23 -11.06 -3.52 0.23
N PRO A 24 -11.30 -3.93 -1.04
CA PRO A 24 -12.50 -3.54 -1.77
C PRO A 24 -13.81 -3.99 -1.10
N GLY A 25 -14.88 -3.21 -1.28
CA GLY A 25 -16.19 -3.49 -0.68
C GLY A 25 -16.76 -4.85 -1.04
N TRP A 26 -16.69 -5.22 -2.32
CA TRP A 26 -17.20 -6.49 -2.82
C TRP A 26 -16.46 -7.70 -2.22
N VAL A 27 -15.18 -7.56 -1.85
CA VAL A 27 -14.41 -8.62 -1.16
C VAL A 27 -14.91 -8.77 0.28
N MET A 28 -15.16 -7.65 0.97
CA MET A 28 -15.73 -7.68 2.32
C MET A 28 -17.13 -8.33 2.31
N MET A 29 -17.96 -8.04 1.31
CA MET A 29 -19.27 -8.67 1.13
C MET A 29 -19.15 -10.17 0.84
N LYS A 30 -18.26 -10.57 -0.07
CA LYS A 30 -18.04 -11.99 -0.43
C LYS A 30 -17.52 -12.84 0.74
N THR A 31 -16.85 -12.22 1.71
CA THR A 31 -16.20 -12.91 2.82
C THR A 31 -16.95 -12.76 4.15
N ASP A 32 -18.19 -12.28 4.14
CA ASP A 32 -18.97 -11.98 5.36
C ASP A 32 -18.17 -11.15 6.38
N ARG A 33 -17.44 -10.15 5.87
CA ARG A 33 -16.57 -9.26 6.65
C ARG A 33 -15.45 -9.97 7.42
N ARG A 34 -15.06 -11.20 7.05
CA ARG A 34 -13.86 -11.85 7.60
C ARG A 34 -12.58 -11.13 7.19
N VAL A 35 -12.55 -10.50 6.00
CA VAL A 35 -11.39 -9.75 5.50
C VAL A 35 -11.74 -8.26 5.37
N THR A 36 -11.60 -7.49 6.45
CA THR A 36 -11.95 -6.06 6.52
C THR A 36 -10.77 -5.12 6.37
N THR A 37 -9.57 -5.57 6.77
CA THR A 37 -8.36 -4.74 6.78
C THR A 37 -7.27 -5.33 5.90
N ASN A 38 -6.51 -4.46 5.23
CA ASN A 38 -5.30 -4.87 4.52
C ASN A 38 -4.12 -4.89 5.51
N PRO A 39 -3.53 -6.07 5.83
CA PRO A 39 -2.45 -6.17 6.80
C PRO A 39 -1.16 -5.46 6.35
N ARG A 40 -1.01 -5.21 5.04
CA ARG A 40 0.15 -4.50 4.47
C ARG A 40 -0.07 -2.99 4.35
N ARG A 41 -1.22 -2.48 4.81
CA ARG A 41 -1.50 -1.04 4.87
C ARG A 41 -0.52 -0.39 5.86
N ARG A 42 0.02 0.77 5.49
CA ARG A 42 1.05 1.47 6.25
C ARG A 42 0.81 2.97 6.26
N ASN A 43 1.39 3.66 7.24
CA ASN A 43 1.40 5.11 7.32
C ASN A 43 2.85 5.60 7.30
N TRP A 44 3.15 6.57 6.44
CA TRP A 44 4.48 7.16 6.28
C TRP A 44 5.00 7.82 7.57
N ARG A 45 4.11 8.25 8.47
CA ARG A 45 4.48 8.79 9.79
C ARG A 45 4.81 7.70 10.82
N ARG A 46 4.25 6.51 10.67
CA ARG A 46 4.38 5.42 11.67
C ARG A 46 5.53 4.47 11.36
N GLY A 47 6.01 4.43 10.11
CA GLY A 47 7.12 3.56 9.71
C GLY A 47 7.69 3.91 8.34
N ASN A 48 9.00 3.76 8.22
CA ASN A 48 9.75 4.07 7.01
C ASN A 48 9.80 2.87 6.04
N LEU A 49 9.90 3.17 4.74
CA LEU A 49 10.11 2.17 3.71
C LEU A 49 11.60 1.80 3.65
N LYS A 50 11.94 0.53 3.85
CA LYS A 50 13.28 0.00 3.57
C LYS A 50 13.37 -0.30 2.06
N LEU A 51 13.96 0.62 1.30
CA LEU A 51 14.02 0.59 -0.18
C LEU A 51 15.38 1.05 -0.72
#